data_AF-A0AAD7GYQ4-F1
#
_entry.id   AF-A0AAD7GYQ4-F1
#
_cell.length_a   1.000
_cell.length_b   1.000
_cell.length_c   1.000
_cell.angle_alpha   90.00
_cell.angle_beta   90.00
_cell.angle_gamma   90.00
#
_symmetry.space_group_name_H-M   'P 1'
#
loop_
_entity.id
_entity.type
_entity.pdbx_description
1 polymer ?
#
loop_
_entity_poly.entity_id
_entity_poly.type
_entity_poly.pdbx_seq_one_letter_code
_entity_poly.pdbx_strand_id
1 'polypeptide(L)' 'CPCGKVLQTREHLLCECLRYERQQNILRKISRDLSLPKILGTPDGIEALAKFLEKSGMFTKTGK' A
#
# COMPACT_ATOMS: atom_id res chain seq x y z
N CYS A 1 -6.94 8.85 7.28
CA CYS A 1 -5.65 8.27 7.67
C CYS A 1 -5.11 9.14 8.78
N PRO A 2 -4.52 8.54 9.81
CA PRO A 2 -3.86 9.30 10.88
C PRO A 2 -2.71 10.20 10.40
N CYS A 3 -2.25 10.03 9.16
CA CYS A 3 -1.23 10.85 8.51
C CYS A 3 -1.71 12.25 8.08
N GLY A 4 -2.97 12.62 8.33
CA GLY A 4 -3.43 14.01 8.16
C GLY A 4 -3.85 14.42 6.74
N LYS A 5 -3.68 13.60 5.70
CA LYS A 5 -4.27 13.87 4.38
C LYS A 5 -5.79 13.79 4.45
N VAL A 6 -6.45 14.84 3.94
CA VAL A 6 -7.91 14.99 3.88
C VAL A 6 -8.53 13.91 3.00
N LEU A 7 -7.99 13.69 1.81
CA LEU A 7 -8.49 12.68 0.87
C LEU A 7 -7.66 11.39 0.95
N GLN A 8 -8.38 10.28 1.14
CA GLN A 8 -7.83 8.93 1.26
C GLN A 8 -8.02 8.18 -0.07
N THR A 9 -7.11 8.36 -1.03
CA THR A 9 -7.17 7.57 -2.27
C THR A 9 -6.37 6.27 -2.13
N ARG A 10 -6.62 5.31 -3.03
CA ARG A 10 -5.78 4.13 -3.17
C ARG A 10 -4.33 4.51 -3.47
N GLU A 11 -4.12 5.47 -4.36
CA GLU A 11 -2.79 6.05 -4.64
C GLU A 11 -2.12 6.55 -3.35
N HIS A 12 -2.84 7.33 -2.56
CA HIS A 12 -2.28 7.87 -1.33
C HIS A 12 -1.88 6.74 -0.38
N LEU A 13 -2.78 5.80 -0.11
CA LEU A 13 -2.56 4.73 0.84
C LEU A 13 -1.45 3.76 0.42
N LEU A 14 -1.36 3.44 -0.87
CA LEU A 14 -0.43 2.46 -1.40
C LEU A 14 0.93 3.06 -1.79
N CYS A 15 0.95 4.32 -2.24
CA CYS A 15 2.13 4.90 -2.91
C CYS A 15 2.72 6.11 -2.18
N GLU A 16 1.91 6.91 -1.48
CA GLU A 16 2.35 8.20 -0.93
C GLU A 16 2.43 8.26 0.60
N CYS A 17 1.69 7.40 1.28
CA CYS A 17 1.47 7.53 2.72
C CYS A 17 2.71 7.12 3.52
N LEU A 18 3.40 8.11 4.08
CA LEU A 18 4.61 7.93 4.93
C LEU A 18 4.38 6.96 6.10
N ARG A 19 3.14 6.84 6.60
CA ARG A 19 2.78 5.88 7.66
C ARG A 19 3.13 4.44 7.28
N TYR A 20 3.03 4.11 6.00
CA TYR A 20 3.24 2.76 5.49
C TYR A 20 4.55 2.58 4.74
N GLU A 21 5.47 3.55 4.82
CA GLU A 21 6.74 3.55 4.06
C GLU A 21 7.53 2.25 4.24
N ARG A 22 7.58 1.72 5.47
CA ARG A 22 8.25 0.44 5.75
C ARG A 22 7.60 -0.73 5.03
N GLN A 23 6.27 -0.79 5.04
CA GLN A 23 5.48 -1.84 4.37
C GLN A 23 5.50 -1.68 2.85
N GLN A 24 5.59 -0.44 2.33
CA GLN A 24 5.67 -0.17 0.89
C GLN A 24 6.86 -0.85 0.22
N ASN A 25 7.91 -1.23 0.96
CA ASN A 25 9.00 -2.05 0.44
C ASN A 25 8.53 -3.37 -0.18
N ILE A 26 7.41 -3.93 0.29
CA ILE A 26 6.76 -5.11 -0.31
C ILE A 26 6.32 -4.80 -1.74
N LEU A 27 5.65 -3.65 -1.93
CA LEU A 27 5.18 -3.18 -3.22
C LEU A 27 6.34 -2.72 -4.12
N ARG A 28 7.41 -2.14 -3.55
CA ARG A 28 8.60 -1.70 -4.29
C ARG A 28 9.37 -2.85 -4.95
N LYS A 29 9.21 -4.08 -4.46
CA LYS A 29 9.75 -5.28 -5.11
C LYS A 29 9.05 -5.59 -6.44
N ILE A 30 7.77 -5.24 -6.56
CA ILE A 30 6.99 -5.40 -7.79
C ILE A 30 7.18 -4.18 -8.71
N SER A 31 7.08 -2.98 -8.14
CA SER A 31 7.21 -1.72 -8.88
C SER A 31 7.99 -0.73 -8.04
N ARG A 32 9.24 -0.44 -8.41
CA ARG A 32 10.12 0.47 -7.66
C ARG A 32 9.51 1.86 -7.47
N ASP A 33 8.79 2.32 -8.48
CA ASP A 33 8.01 3.56 -8.58
C ASP A 33 6.60 3.48 -7.99
N LEU A 34 6.19 2.32 -7.44
CA LEU A 34 4.86 2.06 -6.90
C LEU A 34 3.73 2.32 -7.92
N SER A 35 3.95 1.97 -9.18
CA SER A 35 2.92 2.07 -10.24
C SER A 35 1.71 1.19 -9.94
N LEU A 36 0.55 1.81 -9.73
CA LEU A 36 -0.69 1.07 -9.49
C LEU A 36 -1.07 0.12 -10.63
N PRO A 37 -0.96 0.48 -11.92
CA PRO A 37 -1.21 -0.48 -13.00
C PRO A 37 -0.36 -1.75 -12.90
N LYS A 38 0.91 -1.65 -12.51
CA LYS A 38 1.79 -2.82 -12.34
C LYS A 38 1.42 -3.64 -11.11
N ILE A 39 1.15 -2.97 -9.98
CA ILE A 39 0.77 -3.61 -8.71
C ILE A 39 -0.60 -4.29 -8.82
N LEU A 40 -1.55 -3.70 -9.54
CA LEU A 40 -2.93 -4.18 -9.60
C LEU A 40 -3.22 -5.02 -10.85
N GLY A 41 -2.37 -4.93 -11.86
CA GLY A 41 -2.56 -5.60 -13.15
C GLY A 41 -1.85 -6.94 -13.27
N THR A 42 -1.15 -7.42 -12.23
CA THR A 42 -0.39 -8.67 -12.27
C THR A 42 -0.72 -9.57 -11.09
N PRO A 43 -0.71 -10.92 -11.24
CA PRO A 43 -0.91 -11.84 -10.12
C PRO A 43 0.06 -11.59 -8.96
N ASP A 44 1.36 -11.43 -9.27
CA ASP A 44 2.39 -11.14 -8.27
C ASP A 44 2.14 -9.82 -7.54
N GLY A 45 1.66 -8.81 -8.27
CA GLY A 45 1.28 -7.53 -7.70
C GLY A 45 0.09 -7.64 -6.74
N ILE A 46 -0.93 -8.42 -7.09
CA ILE A 46 -2.08 -8.69 -6.21
C ILE A 46 -1.64 -9.46 -4.96
N GLU A 47 -0.75 -10.44 -5.09
CA GLU A 47 -0.20 -11.16 -3.93
C GLU A 47 0.62 -10.23 -3.02
N ALA A 48 1.46 -9.38 -3.61
CA ALA A 48 2.22 -8.37 -2.87
C ALA A 48 1.29 -7.36 -2.17
N LEU A 49 0.20 -6.97 -2.82
CA LEU A 49 -0.82 -6.11 -2.21
C LEU A 49 -1.49 -6.79 -1.02
N ALA A 50 -1.87 -8.06 -1.13
CA ALA A 50 -2.43 -8.81 0.00
C ALA A 50 -1.48 -8.84 1.21
N LYS A 51 -0.20 -9.14 0.98
CA LYS A 51 0.86 -9.10 2.01
C LYS A 51 1.04 -7.71 2.60
N PHE A 52 0.99 -6.67 1.77
CA PHE A 52 1.05 -5.28 2.22
C PHE A 52 -0.12 -4.94 3.15
N LEU A 53 -1.36 -5.31 2.78
CA LEU A 53 -2.55 -5.05 3.58
C LEU A 53 -2.47 -5.74 4.95
N GLU A 54 -2.06 -7.00 4.96
CA GLU A 54 -1.85 -7.77 6.19
C GLU A 54 -0.80 -7.12 7.11
N LYS A 55 0.36 -6.74 6.56
CA LYS A 55 1.47 -6.16 7.35
C LYS A 55 1.26 -4.70 7.76
N SER A 56 0.42 -3.98 7.03
CA SER A 56 0.12 -2.57 7.33
C SER A 56 -1.03 -2.41 8.32
N GLY A 57 -1.82 -3.47 8.54
CA GLY A 57 -3.07 -3.37 9.31
C GLY A 57 -4.06 -2.40 8.68
N MET A 58 -3.88 -2.07 7.39
CA MET A 58 -4.75 -1.13 6.70
C MET A 58 -6.14 -1.77 6.56
N PHE A 59 -7.17 -1.04 6.98
CA PHE A 59 -8.57 -1.51 7.06
C PHE A 59 -8.89 -2.51 8.18
N THR A 60 -7.98 -2.81 9.11
CA THR A 60 -8.37 -3.51 10.35
C THR A 60 -9.13 -2.55 11.27
N LYS A 61 -10.04 -3.09 12.10
CA LYS A 61 -10.88 -2.31 13.03
C LYS A 61 -10.06 -1.38 13.95
N THR A 62 -8.81 -1.74 14.23
CA THR A 62 -7.89 -1.00 15.09
C THR A 62 -6.78 -0.27 14.34
N GLY A 63 -6.58 -0.55 13.05
CA GLY A 63 -5.47 0.01 12.26
C GLY A 63 -4.09 -0.27 12.86
N LYS A 64 -3.98 -1.35 13.66
CA LYS A 64 -2.78 -1.90 14.29
C LYS A 64 -2.56 -3.31 13.78
#